data_AF-A0A0Q4D2U5-F1
#
_entry.id   AF-A0A0Q4D2U5-F1
#
_cell.length_a   1.000
_cell.length_b   1.000
_cell.length_c   1.000
_cell.angle_alpha   90.00
_cell.angle_beta   90.00
_cell.angle_gamma   90.00
#
_symmetry.space_group_name_H-M   'P 1'
#
loop_
_entity.id
_entity.type
_entity.pdbx_description
1 polymer ?
#
loop_
_entity_poly.entity_id
_entity_poly.type
_entity_poly.pdbx_seq_one_letter_code
_entity_poly.pdbx_strand_id
1 'polypeptide(L)'
;MGLLIALVWLAAAILLADRSHRPVVHAVVVVCAGIAGTTLPDLDLLLPIGHRSGLTHSLLPLMLALCARHWRPVMAGLAIGIGLHLAADAFPNAMRGFATVKLPGVGSLGVSASYAWLGVQAVVATIVGAVLLAATLPTGLAVLTAAMLTAIGIAYLFVTDGGWWALACYTAFGWIAITHSRRRTVS
;
A
#
# COMPACT_ATOMS: atom_id res chain seq x y z
N MET A 1 7.89 -4.66 -17.06
CA MET A 1 9.10 -4.44 -16.23
C MET A 1 8.76 -4.29 -14.75
N GLY A 2 7.69 -3.55 -14.38
CA GLY A 2 7.29 -3.35 -12.97
C GLY A 2 7.04 -4.63 -12.16
N LEU A 3 6.36 -5.63 -12.71
CA LEU A 3 6.02 -6.84 -11.96
C LEU A 3 7.23 -7.70 -11.56
N LEU A 4 8.19 -7.91 -12.47
CA LEU A 4 9.41 -8.67 -12.15
C LEU A 4 10.15 -8.01 -10.98
N ILE A 5 10.21 -6.68 -10.98
CA ILE A 5 10.79 -5.88 -9.90
C ILE A 5 9.99 -6.11 -8.60
N ALA A 6 8.66 -6.08 -8.65
CA ALA A 6 7.81 -6.36 -7.50
C ALA A 6 8.10 -7.74 -6.86
N LEU A 7 8.19 -8.77 -7.69
CA LEU A 7 8.45 -10.14 -7.25
C LEU A 7 9.86 -10.30 -6.65
N VAL A 8 10.86 -9.65 -7.23
CA VAL A 8 12.23 -9.65 -6.70
C VAL A 8 12.28 -8.99 -5.33
N TRP A 9 11.65 -7.83 -5.16
CA TRP A 9 11.59 -7.15 -3.86
C TRP A 9 10.80 -7.94 -2.82
N LEU A 10 9.70 -8.59 -3.22
CA LEU A 10 8.90 -9.44 -2.34
C LEU A 10 9.70 -10.67 -1.90
N ALA A 11 10.36 -11.35 -2.83
CA ALA A 11 11.20 -12.51 -2.51
C ALA A 11 12.36 -12.12 -1.58
N ALA A 12 13.02 -10.98 -1.84
CA ALA A 12 14.06 -10.46 -0.95
C ALA A 12 13.51 -10.16 0.45
N ALA A 13 12.34 -9.54 0.56
CA ALA A 13 11.69 -9.27 1.85
C ALA A 13 11.38 -10.55 2.63
N ILE A 14 10.82 -11.58 1.98
CA ILE A 14 10.52 -12.88 2.60
C ILE A 14 11.81 -13.56 3.07
N LEU A 15 12.82 -13.66 2.20
CA LEU A 15 14.09 -14.29 2.53
C LEU A 15 14.80 -13.57 3.69
N LEU A 16 14.76 -12.25 3.75
CA LEU A 16 15.34 -11.48 4.85
C LEU A 16 14.57 -11.69 6.16
N ALA A 17 13.23 -11.73 6.10
CA ALA A 17 12.37 -11.98 7.26
C ALA A 17 12.63 -13.38 7.87
N ASP A 18 12.83 -14.38 7.03
CA ASP A 18 13.09 -15.75 7.46
C ASP A 18 14.50 -15.96 8.04
N ARG A 19 15.47 -15.10 7.67
CA ARG A 19 16.88 -15.26 8.05
C ARG A 19 17.29 -14.48 9.29
N SER A 20 16.53 -13.46 9.71
CA SER A 20 16.92 -12.66 10.87
C SER A 20 15.72 -11.97 11.53
N HIS A 21 15.66 -12.09 12.85
CA HIS A 21 14.67 -11.41 13.70
C HIS A 21 15.14 -10.06 14.27
N ARG A 22 16.29 -9.55 13.82
CA ARG A 22 16.82 -8.26 14.30
C ARG A 22 15.90 -7.11 13.82
N PRO A 23 15.53 -6.15 14.69
CA PRO A 23 14.63 -5.05 14.33
C PRO A 23 15.08 -4.23 13.12
N VAL A 24 16.39 -4.01 12.96
CA VAL A 24 16.94 -3.30 11.80
C VAL A 24 16.72 -4.07 10.50
N VAL A 25 16.83 -5.41 10.53
CA VAL A 25 16.53 -6.24 9.35
C VAL A 25 15.03 -6.20 9.05
N HIS A 26 14.18 -6.25 10.07
CA HIS A 26 12.73 -6.08 9.88
C HIS A 26 12.38 -4.72 9.25
N ALA A 27 13.09 -3.64 9.60
CA ALA A 27 12.91 -2.34 8.95
C ALA A 27 13.23 -2.40 7.44
N VAL A 28 14.32 -3.07 7.07
CA VAL A 28 14.68 -3.30 5.66
C VAL A 28 13.62 -4.15 4.96
N VAL A 29 13.16 -5.23 5.60
CA VAL A 29 12.08 -6.08 5.09
C VAL A 29 10.83 -5.27 4.78
N VAL A 30 10.40 -4.41 5.71
CA VAL A 30 9.25 -3.52 5.53
C VAL A 30 9.43 -2.62 4.30
N VAL A 31 10.61 -2.03 4.12
CA VAL A 31 10.89 -1.17 2.97
C VAL A 31 10.84 -1.96 1.65
N CYS A 32 11.51 -3.11 1.57
CA CYS A 32 11.49 -3.97 0.39
C CYS A 32 10.06 -4.41 0.04
N ALA A 33 9.30 -4.85 1.03
CA ALA A 33 7.90 -5.24 0.85
C ALA A 33 7.01 -4.05 0.46
N GLY A 34 7.28 -2.85 0.97
CA GLY A 34 6.59 -1.62 0.55
C GLY A 34 6.82 -1.29 -0.92
N ILE A 35 8.06 -1.40 -1.41
CA ILE A 35 8.39 -1.23 -2.83
C ILE A 35 7.69 -2.29 -3.68
N ALA A 36 7.63 -3.55 -3.22
CA ALA A 36 6.87 -4.58 -3.92
C ALA A 36 5.37 -4.22 -4.00
N GLY A 37 4.80 -3.75 -2.90
CA GLY A 37 3.38 -3.41 -2.78
C GLY A 37 2.92 -2.29 -3.72
N THR A 38 3.80 -1.41 -4.19
CA THR A 38 3.42 -0.33 -5.12
C THR A 38 3.13 -0.80 -6.54
N THR A 39 3.42 -2.06 -6.88
CA THR A 39 3.23 -2.62 -8.22
C THR A 39 2.61 -4.02 -8.21
N LEU A 40 2.49 -4.65 -7.04
CA LEU A 40 1.89 -5.97 -6.89
C LEU A 40 0.40 -6.04 -7.27
N PRO A 41 -0.46 -5.02 -7.02
CA PRO A 41 -1.87 -5.07 -7.41
C PRO A 41 -2.09 -5.32 -8.91
N ASP A 42 -1.16 -4.86 -9.76
CA ASP A 42 -1.18 -5.04 -11.21
C ASP A 42 -0.88 -6.48 -11.67
N LEU A 43 -0.69 -7.44 -10.75
CA LEU A 43 -0.54 -8.86 -11.10
C LEU A 43 -1.75 -9.38 -11.88
N ASP A 44 -2.92 -8.79 -11.67
CA ASP A 44 -4.15 -9.11 -12.41
C ASP A 44 -4.05 -8.81 -13.92
N LEU A 45 -3.16 -7.91 -14.36
CA LEU A 45 -2.89 -7.64 -15.77
C LEU A 45 -2.24 -8.83 -16.48
N LEU A 46 -1.62 -9.76 -15.75
CA LEU A 46 -1.10 -11.00 -16.32
C LEU A 46 -2.17 -12.07 -16.52
N LEU A 47 -3.29 -11.95 -15.80
CA LEU A 47 -4.40 -12.86 -15.96
C LEU A 47 -5.23 -12.36 -17.16
N PRO A 48 -5.82 -13.26 -17.97
CA PRO A 48 -6.63 -12.89 -19.13
C PRO A 48 -8.01 -12.36 -18.73
N ILE A 49 -8.08 -11.61 -17.63
CA ILE A 49 -9.28 -10.97 -17.10
C ILE A 49 -9.48 -9.61 -17.77
N GLY A 50 -8.43 -8.88 -18.14
CA GLY A 50 -8.61 -7.64 -18.91
C GLY A 50 -9.38 -6.55 -18.14
N HIS A 51 -9.14 -6.44 -16.83
CA HIS A 51 -9.69 -5.41 -15.95
C HIS A 51 -9.02 -5.48 -14.56
N ARG A 52 -9.06 -4.35 -13.82
CA ARG A 52 -8.63 -4.31 -12.41
C ARG A 52 -9.45 -5.28 -11.57
N SER A 53 -8.78 -6.25 -10.99
CA SER A 53 -9.32 -7.27 -10.11
C SER A 53 -9.47 -6.69 -8.72
N GLY A 54 -10.70 -6.69 -8.22
CA GLY A 54 -10.94 -6.38 -6.81
C GLY A 54 -10.25 -7.36 -5.85
N LEU A 55 -9.75 -8.51 -6.32
CA LEU A 55 -8.91 -9.39 -5.50
C LEU A 55 -7.54 -8.77 -5.26
N THR A 56 -6.82 -8.38 -6.32
CA THR A 56 -5.46 -7.82 -6.18
C THR A 56 -5.48 -6.37 -5.73
N HIS A 57 -6.54 -5.63 -6.09
CA HIS A 57 -6.83 -4.28 -5.63
C HIS A 57 -7.67 -4.28 -4.34
N SER A 58 -7.34 -5.18 -3.42
CA SER A 58 -7.90 -5.21 -2.08
C SER A 58 -6.83 -5.60 -1.06
N LEU A 59 -7.26 -5.84 0.18
CA LEU A 59 -6.42 -6.36 1.24
C LEU A 59 -6.21 -7.87 1.14
N LEU A 60 -6.79 -8.56 0.16
CA LEU A 60 -6.59 -9.99 -0.01
C LEU A 60 -5.12 -10.41 -0.15
N PRO A 61 -4.24 -9.68 -0.89
CA PRO A 61 -2.80 -9.99 -0.90
C PRO A 61 -2.17 -9.91 0.49
N LEU A 62 -2.77 -9.10 1.38
CA LEU A 62 -2.39 -9.01 2.80
C LEU A 62 -2.98 -10.14 3.66
N MET A 63 -4.19 -10.62 3.34
CA MET A 63 -4.86 -11.68 4.09
C MET A 63 -4.11 -13.01 4.02
N LEU A 64 -3.41 -13.30 2.92
CA LEU A 64 -2.56 -14.48 2.80
C LEU A 64 -1.38 -14.46 3.78
N ALA A 65 -0.94 -13.27 4.21
CA ALA A 65 0.18 -13.13 5.12
C ALA A 65 -0.26 -13.13 6.61
N LEU A 66 -1.57 -12.99 6.92
CA LEU A 66 -2.10 -13.12 8.28
C LEU A 66 -1.89 -14.53 8.89
N CYS A 67 -1.69 -15.54 8.06
CA CYS A 67 -1.43 -16.91 8.50
C CYS A 67 0.00 -17.13 9.04
N ALA A 68 0.94 -16.19 8.80
CA ALA A 68 2.35 -16.32 9.17
C ALA A 68 2.79 -15.13 10.04
N ARG A 69 2.66 -15.24 11.37
CA ARG A 69 3.05 -14.16 12.31
C ARG A 69 4.52 -13.73 12.20
N HIS A 70 5.40 -14.59 11.69
CA HIS A 70 6.81 -14.23 11.45
C HIS A 70 6.98 -13.30 10.23
N TRP A 71 5.99 -13.20 9.34
CA TRP A 71 5.98 -12.30 8.18
C TRP A 71 5.31 -10.95 8.44
N ARG A 72 5.00 -10.61 9.70
CA ARG A 72 4.48 -9.28 10.08
C ARG A 72 5.24 -8.09 9.47
N PRO A 73 6.60 -8.06 9.39
CA PRO A 73 7.29 -6.97 8.69
C PRO A 73 7.00 -6.93 7.18
N VAL A 74 6.92 -8.09 6.52
CA VAL A 74 6.54 -8.18 5.10
C VAL A 74 5.12 -7.63 4.91
N MET A 75 4.20 -8.02 5.79
CA MET A 75 2.82 -7.53 5.78
C MET A 75 2.76 -6.01 5.95
N ALA A 76 3.47 -5.46 6.94
CA ALA A 76 3.46 -4.03 7.18
C ALA A 76 3.90 -3.24 5.94
N GLY A 77 4.97 -3.69 5.28
CA GLY A 77 5.44 -3.10 4.03
C GLY A 77 4.42 -3.22 2.91
N LEU A 78 3.97 -4.45 2.60
CA LEU A 78 2.98 -4.70 1.54
C LEU A 78 1.71 -3.87 1.73
N ALA A 79 1.17 -3.80 2.94
CA ALA A 79 -0.02 -3.03 3.26
C ALA A 79 0.14 -1.54 2.92
N ILE A 80 1.28 -0.94 3.30
CA ILE A 80 1.56 0.47 3.00
C ILE A 80 1.75 0.67 1.49
N GLY A 81 2.53 -0.19 0.83
CA GLY A 81 2.77 -0.10 -0.61
C GLY A 81 1.50 -0.24 -1.45
N ILE A 82 0.66 -1.23 -1.13
CA ILE A 82 -0.64 -1.43 -1.77
C ILE A 82 -1.54 -0.23 -1.48
N GLY A 83 -1.55 0.28 -0.25
CA GLY A 83 -2.31 1.48 0.10
C GLY A 83 -1.97 2.68 -0.77
N LEU A 84 -0.68 2.93 -1.03
CA LEU A 84 -0.20 3.99 -1.91
C LEU A 84 -0.60 3.76 -3.37
N HIS A 85 -0.49 2.54 -3.87
CA HIS A 85 -0.91 2.18 -5.23
C HIS A 85 -2.40 2.43 -5.43
N LEU A 86 -3.24 1.91 -4.54
CA LEU A 86 -4.69 2.07 -4.60
C LEU A 86 -5.12 3.53 -4.42
N ALA A 87 -4.35 4.33 -3.66
CA ALA A 87 -4.61 5.76 -3.55
C ALA A 87 -4.40 6.48 -4.90
N ALA A 88 -3.38 6.12 -5.69
CA ALA A 88 -3.21 6.66 -7.03
C ALA A 88 -4.34 6.22 -7.96
N ASP A 89 -4.71 4.95 -7.90
CA ASP A 89 -5.78 4.38 -8.73
C ASP A 89 -7.17 4.92 -8.44
N ALA A 90 -7.38 5.47 -7.24
CA ALA A 90 -8.60 6.19 -6.91
C ALA A 90 -8.77 7.51 -7.69
N PHE A 91 -7.75 7.95 -8.44
CA PHE A 91 -7.78 9.17 -9.27
C PHE A 91 -7.34 8.90 -10.72
N PRO A 92 -7.93 7.94 -11.45
CA PRO A 92 -7.53 7.68 -12.82
C PRO A 92 -7.99 8.82 -13.74
N ASN A 93 -7.31 9.00 -14.87
CA ASN A 93 -7.70 9.96 -15.91
C ASN A 93 -9.15 9.74 -16.40
N ALA A 94 -9.60 8.48 -16.44
CA ALA A 94 -11.00 8.12 -16.60
C ALA A 94 -11.30 6.76 -15.97
N MET A 95 -12.34 6.70 -15.13
CA MET A 95 -12.84 5.45 -14.55
C MET A 95 -13.76 4.72 -15.56
N ARG A 96 -13.16 4.14 -16.60
CA ARG A 96 -13.86 3.40 -17.68
C ARG A 96 -13.08 2.13 -18.06
N GLY A 97 -13.79 1.15 -18.62
CA GLY A 97 -13.18 -0.09 -19.12
C GLY A 97 -12.31 -0.77 -18.06
N PHE A 98 -11.02 -0.90 -18.36
CA PHE A 98 -10.01 -1.53 -17.50
C PHE A 98 -9.87 -0.88 -16.11
N ALA A 99 -10.21 0.41 -15.97
CA ALA A 99 -10.11 1.12 -14.69
C ALA A 99 -11.22 0.73 -13.69
N THR A 100 -12.34 0.18 -14.15
CA THR A 100 -13.41 -0.26 -13.23
C THR A 100 -13.00 -1.55 -12.53
N VAL A 101 -13.25 -1.60 -11.21
CA VAL A 101 -12.98 -2.78 -10.40
C VAL A 101 -14.00 -3.86 -10.73
N LYS A 102 -13.51 -5.09 -10.94
CA LYS A 102 -14.36 -6.27 -11.10
C LYS A 102 -14.13 -7.29 -9.99
N LEU A 103 -15.21 -7.86 -9.50
CA LEU A 103 -15.19 -8.95 -8.54
C LEU A 103 -15.43 -10.30 -9.25
N PRO A 104 -14.70 -11.37 -8.87
CA PRO A 104 -14.95 -12.71 -9.40
C PRO A 104 -16.40 -13.13 -9.16
N GLY A 105 -17.07 -13.66 -10.18
CA GLY A 105 -18.45 -14.14 -10.08
C GLY A 105 -19.53 -13.06 -9.99
N VAL A 106 -19.18 -11.78 -9.83
CA VAL A 106 -20.14 -10.67 -9.70
C VAL A 106 -20.07 -9.70 -10.89
N GLY A 107 -18.89 -9.52 -11.48
CA GLY A 107 -18.69 -8.60 -12.60
C GLY A 107 -18.22 -7.21 -12.14
N SER A 108 -18.48 -6.18 -12.95
CA SER A 108 -18.02 -4.82 -12.66
C SER A 108 -18.83 -4.18 -11.54
N LEU A 109 -18.13 -3.48 -10.63
CA LEU A 109 -18.77 -2.65 -9.61
C LEU A 109 -19.40 -1.37 -10.19
N GLY A 110 -19.07 -1.01 -11.43
CA GLY A 110 -19.44 0.27 -12.00
C GLY A 110 -18.56 1.42 -11.45
N VAL A 111 -18.77 2.63 -11.97
CA VAL A 111 -17.85 3.76 -11.77
C VAL A 111 -17.78 4.19 -10.30
N SER A 112 -18.90 4.56 -9.69
CA SER A 112 -18.93 5.13 -8.34
C SER A 112 -18.45 4.12 -7.29
N ALA A 113 -18.86 2.86 -7.41
CA ALA A 113 -18.42 1.83 -6.48
C ALA A 113 -16.95 1.44 -6.68
N SER A 114 -16.39 1.58 -7.90
CA SER A 114 -14.94 1.40 -8.12
C SER A 114 -14.12 2.47 -7.39
N TYR A 115 -14.53 3.75 -7.45
CA TYR A 115 -13.90 4.82 -6.67
C TYR A 115 -13.96 4.55 -5.16
N ALA A 116 -15.15 4.21 -4.66
CA ALA A 116 -15.35 3.90 -3.25
C ALA A 116 -14.50 2.69 -2.81
N TRP A 117 -14.47 1.63 -3.61
CA TRP A 117 -13.67 0.44 -3.35
C TRP A 117 -12.19 0.77 -3.22
N LEU A 118 -11.61 1.43 -4.23
CA LEU A 118 -10.18 1.77 -4.24
C LEU A 118 -9.82 2.72 -3.09
N GLY A 119 -10.62 3.75 -2.84
CA GLY A 119 -10.38 4.70 -1.75
C GLY A 119 -10.46 4.05 -0.37
N VAL A 120 -11.50 3.23 -0.11
CA VAL A 120 -11.62 2.51 1.16
C VAL A 120 -10.47 1.53 1.34
N GLN A 121 -10.15 0.74 0.31
CA GLN A 121 -9.05 -0.22 0.37
C GLN A 121 -7.70 0.46 0.57
N ALA A 122 -7.45 1.62 -0.06
CA ALA A 122 -6.25 2.42 0.16
C ALA A 122 -6.09 2.87 1.63
N VAL A 123 -7.17 3.39 2.22
CA VAL A 123 -7.19 3.83 3.63
C VAL A 123 -6.98 2.65 4.57
N VAL A 124 -7.75 1.58 4.41
CA VAL A 124 -7.65 0.41 5.31
C VAL A 124 -6.28 -0.24 5.19
N ALA A 125 -5.72 -0.38 3.98
CA ALA A 125 -4.38 -0.92 3.77
C ALA A 125 -3.31 -0.06 4.45
N THR A 126 -3.37 1.26 4.28
CA THR A 126 -2.42 2.19 4.92
C THR A 126 -2.50 2.11 6.45
N ILE A 127 -3.70 2.08 7.02
CA ILE A 127 -3.90 1.99 8.48
C ILE A 127 -3.39 0.65 9.01
N VAL A 128 -3.77 -0.46 8.39
CA VAL A 128 -3.31 -1.80 8.81
C VAL A 128 -1.79 -1.88 8.74
N GLY A 129 -1.19 -1.36 7.67
CA GLY A 129 0.26 -1.29 7.51
C GLY A 129 0.94 -0.48 8.59
N ALA A 130 0.41 0.70 8.93
CA ALA A 130 0.93 1.55 10.01
C ALA A 130 0.83 0.87 11.39
N VAL A 131 -0.30 0.21 11.67
CA VAL A 131 -0.50 -0.56 12.92
C VAL A 131 0.48 -1.73 13.00
N LEU A 132 0.66 -2.48 11.92
CA LEU A 132 1.60 -3.59 11.88
C LEU A 132 3.04 -3.10 12.01
N LEU A 133 3.41 -1.97 11.39
CA LEU A 133 4.72 -1.36 11.49
C LEU A 133 5.04 -0.99 12.95
N ALA A 134 4.13 -0.27 13.60
CA ALA A 134 4.26 0.13 15.00
C ALA A 134 4.32 -1.08 15.95
N ALA A 135 3.61 -2.17 15.63
CA ALA A 135 3.65 -3.40 16.41
C ALA A 135 4.89 -4.27 16.14
N THR A 136 5.65 -4.00 15.07
CA THR A 136 6.78 -4.85 14.64
C THR A 136 8.14 -4.25 14.99
N LEU A 137 8.25 -2.92 15.05
CA LEU A 137 9.52 -2.22 15.25
C LEU A 137 9.51 -1.36 16.53
N PRO A 138 10.66 -1.17 17.20
CA PRO A 138 10.83 -0.13 18.20
C PRO A 138 10.47 1.24 17.62
N THR A 139 9.87 2.12 18.43
CA THR A 139 9.30 3.40 17.99
C THR A 139 10.22 4.23 17.10
N GLY A 140 11.50 4.37 17.47
CA GLY A 140 12.47 5.13 16.66
C GLY A 140 12.69 4.55 15.26
N LEU A 141 12.80 3.21 15.16
CA LEU A 141 12.92 2.52 13.87
C LEU A 141 11.60 2.55 13.10
N ALA A 142 10.45 2.44 13.77
CA ALA A 142 9.14 2.52 13.14
C ALA A 142 8.95 3.89 12.45
N VAL A 143 9.28 4.98 13.15
CA VAL A 143 9.20 6.36 12.61
C VAL A 143 10.17 6.53 11.44
N LEU A 144 11.42 6.10 11.58
CA LEU A 144 12.41 6.17 10.50
C LEU A 144 11.95 5.39 9.25
N THR A 145 11.43 4.17 9.46
CA THR A 145 10.93 3.31 8.39
C THR A 145 9.71 3.92 7.71
N ALA A 146 8.78 4.49 8.49
CA ALA A 146 7.62 5.21 7.96
C ALA A 146 8.03 6.44 7.14
N ALA A 147 9.03 7.20 7.59
CA ALA A 147 9.57 8.33 6.84
C ALA A 147 10.21 7.88 5.52
N MET A 148 10.97 6.79 5.52
CA MET A 148 11.56 6.22 4.30
C MET A 148 10.48 5.73 3.32
N LEU A 149 9.47 5.00 3.80
CA LEU A 149 8.32 4.58 2.99
C LEU A 149 7.52 5.78 2.46
N THR A 150 7.43 6.86 3.22
CA THR A 150 6.79 8.10 2.77
C THR A 150 7.58 8.74 1.64
N ALA A 151 8.91 8.82 1.75
CA ALA A 151 9.76 9.34 0.67
C ALA A 151 9.67 8.49 -0.61
N ILE A 152 9.67 7.16 -0.48
CA ILE A 152 9.46 6.22 -1.60
C ILE A 152 8.07 6.39 -2.19
N GLY A 153 7.04 6.47 -1.35
CA GLY A 153 5.66 6.67 -1.75
C GLY A 153 5.47 7.98 -2.50
N ILE A 154 6.10 9.07 -2.05
CA ILE A 154 6.12 10.34 -2.76
C ILE A 154 6.75 10.15 -4.14
N ALA A 155 7.96 9.60 -4.22
CA ALA A 155 8.64 9.36 -5.50
C ALA A 155 7.82 8.50 -6.46
N TYR A 156 7.14 7.48 -5.96
CA TYR A 156 6.22 6.64 -6.72
C TYR A 156 5.00 7.44 -7.24
N LEU A 157 4.31 8.18 -6.37
CA LEU A 157 3.14 8.96 -6.75
C LEU A 157 3.45 10.09 -7.74
N PHE A 158 4.68 10.63 -7.71
CA PHE A 158 5.13 11.63 -8.67
C PHE A 158 5.16 11.13 -10.13
N VAL A 159 5.38 9.83 -10.33
CA VAL A 159 5.51 9.21 -11.66
C VAL A 159 4.31 8.33 -12.03
N THR A 160 3.30 8.26 -11.16
CA THR A 160 2.11 7.42 -11.35
C THR A 160 0.91 8.27 -11.73
N ASP A 161 0.15 7.83 -12.73
CA ASP A 161 -1.12 8.47 -13.11
C ASP A 161 -2.06 8.56 -11.89
N GLY A 162 -2.68 9.73 -11.69
CA GLY A 162 -3.51 10.01 -10.51
C GLY A 162 -2.73 10.31 -9.22
N GLY A 163 -1.43 10.06 -9.18
CA GLY A 163 -0.62 10.20 -7.97
C GLY A 163 -0.52 11.63 -7.42
N TRP A 164 -0.59 12.66 -8.28
CA TRP A 164 -0.66 14.06 -7.85
C TRP A 164 -1.89 14.38 -7.00
N TRP A 165 -3.05 13.79 -7.33
CA TRP A 165 -4.27 13.96 -6.54
C TRP A 165 -4.17 13.23 -5.21
N ALA A 166 -3.60 12.02 -5.21
CA ALA A 166 -3.31 11.29 -3.98
C ALA A 166 -2.36 12.10 -3.06
N LEU A 167 -1.29 12.68 -3.61
CA LEU A 167 -0.36 13.55 -2.88
C LEU A 167 -1.05 14.77 -2.29
N ALA A 168 -1.94 15.43 -3.04
CA ALA A 168 -2.72 16.55 -2.55
C ALA A 168 -3.61 16.14 -1.36
N CYS A 169 -4.30 15.00 -1.46
CA CYS A 169 -5.10 14.45 -0.37
C CYS A 169 -4.24 14.14 0.87
N TYR A 170 -3.13 13.41 0.70
CA TYR A 170 -2.24 13.10 1.83
C TYR A 170 -1.68 14.36 2.50
N THR A 171 -1.29 15.36 1.71
CA THR A 171 -0.79 16.64 2.23
C THR A 171 -1.87 17.38 3.01
N ALA A 172 -3.09 17.44 2.48
CA ALA A 172 -4.22 18.07 3.16
C ALA A 172 -4.56 17.38 4.49
N PHE A 173 -4.64 16.04 4.50
CA PHE A 173 -4.87 15.28 5.73
C PHE A 173 -3.75 15.44 6.75
N GLY A 174 -2.49 15.37 6.31
CA GLY A 174 -1.32 15.59 7.17
C GLY A 174 -1.31 16.97 7.80
N TRP A 175 -1.62 18.02 7.01
CA TRP A 175 -1.76 19.39 7.50
C TRP A 175 -2.86 19.53 8.56
N ILE A 176 -4.05 18.97 8.31
CA ILE A 176 -5.16 18.97 9.27
C ILE A 176 -4.76 18.26 10.56
N ALA A 177 -4.10 17.10 10.48
CA ALA A 177 -3.65 16.35 11.65
C ALA A 177 -2.65 17.15 12.50
N ILE A 178 -1.65 17.78 11.87
CA ILE A 178 -0.65 18.59 12.56
C ILE A 178 -1.29 19.80 13.24
N THR A 179 -2.17 20.51 12.52
CA THR A 179 -2.82 21.72 13.03
C THR A 179 -3.78 21.42 14.18
N HIS A 180 -4.51 20.31 14.14
CA HIS A 180 -5.35 19.87 15.25
C HIS A 180 -4.54 19.48 16.49
N SER A 181 -3.42 18.76 16.34
CA SER A 181 -2.57 18.39 17.47
C SER A 181 -1.97 19.59 18.17
N ARG A 182 -1.53 20.63 17.43
CA ARG A 182 -1.03 21.88 18.01
C ARG A 182 -2.08 22.63 18.84
N ARG A 183 -3.35 22.57 18.45
CA ARG A 183 -4.44 23.23 19.20
C ARG A 183 -4.73 22.53 20.53
N ARG A 184 -4.60 21.21 20.61
CA ARG A 184 -4.82 20.43 21.84
C ARG A 184 -3.73 20.58 22.89
N THR A 185 -2.52 20.95 22.50
CA THR A 185 -1.39 21.15 23.43
C THR A 185 -1.35 22.56 24.04
N VAL A 186 -2.17 23.49 23.54
CA VAL A 186 -2.21 24.90 23.97
C VAL A 186 -3.47 25.20 24.81
N SER A 187 -4.40 24.25 24.92
CA SER A 187 -5.59 24.29 25.79
C SER A 187 -5.36 23.48 27.06
#